data_AF-A0A832Y3Z5-F1
#
_entry.id   AF-A0A832Y3Z5-F1
#
_cell.length_a   1.000
_cell.length_b   1.000
_cell.length_c   1.000
_cell.angle_alpha   90.00
_cell.angle_beta   90.00
_cell.angle_gamma   90.00
#
_symmetry.space_group_name_H-M   'P 1'
#
loop_
_entity.id
_entity.type
_entity.pdbx_description
1 polymer ?
#
loop_
_entity_poly.entity_id
_entity_poly.type
_entity_poly.pdbx_seq_one_letter_code
_entity_poly.pdbx_strand_id
1 'polypeptide(L)'
;MKFLPANNTVSTLQMGSAGVLLILTFLTFVITTVSGTAWFSLANLVGIPILGGILHLTILVIGAIGGIYGIFQRDQRALLISYVMLIAITLRFAGSKVEFGLNLLPENEIAQKFLLILYALFLVMYFELTSGIIRFSMLDTSIRTGEVYVMGENRIIRRYHRAIGITPLVAGSVALLTLLINLIIPAIVGIFDDVAANRLRESVELTSVYGVALGTALVFTVVAAAFVVNLPLRIQQMQEREN
;
A
#
# COMPACT_ATOMS: atom_id res chain seq x y z
N MET A 1 -39.42 11.95 18.23
CA MET A 1 -38.24 11.25 17.67
C MET A 1 -37.33 12.32 17.07
N LYS A 2 -36.10 12.50 17.56
CA LYS A 2 -35.16 13.49 17.04
C LYS A 2 -34.16 12.75 16.15
N PHE A 3 -34.24 12.97 14.84
CA PHE A 3 -33.26 12.43 13.91
C PHE A 3 -31.90 13.08 14.19
N LEU A 4 -30.85 12.26 14.22
CA LEU A 4 -29.48 12.76 14.33
C LEU A 4 -29.15 13.55 13.06
N PRO A 5 -28.43 14.68 13.17
CA PRO A 5 -28.01 15.45 12.00
C PRO A 5 -27.09 14.58 11.12
N ALA A 6 -27.15 14.80 9.81
CA ALA A 6 -26.31 14.10 8.85
C ALA A 6 -24.81 14.25 9.25
N ASN A 7 -24.13 13.11 9.40
CA ASN A 7 -22.73 13.08 9.76
C ASN A 7 -21.87 13.28 8.49
N ASN A 8 -21.04 14.31 8.46
CA ASN A 8 -20.18 14.62 7.31
C ASN A 8 -18.99 13.65 7.14
N THR A 9 -18.87 12.63 7.99
CA THR A 9 -17.77 11.66 7.98
C THR A 9 -17.55 11.02 6.60
N VAL A 10 -18.62 10.63 5.89
CA VAL A 10 -18.49 10.02 4.55
C VAL A 10 -17.88 11.02 3.56
N SER A 11 -18.31 12.28 3.58
CA SER A 11 -17.77 13.33 2.70
C SER A 11 -16.30 13.60 3.00
N THR A 12 -15.91 13.66 4.29
CA THR A 12 -14.51 13.79 4.70
C THR A 12 -13.66 12.62 4.21
N LEU A 13 -14.17 11.39 4.31
CA LEU A 13 -13.47 10.21 3.79
C LEU A 13 -13.37 10.20 2.26
N GLN A 14 -14.39 10.69 1.56
CA GLN A 14 -14.36 10.83 0.10
C GLN A 14 -13.25 11.81 -0.33
N MET A 15 -13.19 12.99 0.31
CA MET A 15 -12.14 13.97 0.03
C MET A 15 -10.74 13.45 0.38
N GLY A 16 -10.59 12.81 1.54
CA GLY A 16 -9.32 12.21 1.97
C GLY A 16 -8.86 11.11 1.01
N SER A 17 -9.76 10.22 0.60
CA SER A 17 -9.46 9.14 -0.36
C SER A 17 -9.08 9.69 -1.72
N ALA A 18 -9.75 10.74 -2.19
CA ALA A 18 -9.43 11.37 -3.48
C ALA A 18 -8.04 12.03 -3.45
N GLY A 19 -7.69 12.71 -2.36
CA GLY A 19 -6.36 13.28 -2.17
C GLY A 19 -5.27 12.21 -2.14
N VAL A 20 -5.49 11.11 -1.40
CA VAL A 20 -4.57 9.97 -1.36
C VAL A 20 -4.43 9.31 -2.73
N LEU A 21 -5.53 9.11 -3.46
CA LEU A 21 -5.52 8.54 -4.80
C LEU A 21 -4.72 9.41 -5.79
N LEU A 22 -4.82 10.74 -5.69
CA LEU A 22 -4.02 11.65 -6.52
C LEU A 22 -2.53 11.45 -6.26
N ILE A 23 -2.12 11.50 -4.98
CA ILE A 23 -0.72 11.28 -4.58
C ILE A 23 -0.24 9.91 -5.04
N LEU A 24 -1.06 8.87 -4.83
CA LEU A 24 -0.74 7.50 -5.22
C LEU A 24 -0.59 7.36 -6.74
N THR A 25 -1.47 7.97 -7.53
CA THR A 25 -1.40 7.97 -9.00
C THR A 25 -0.13 8.68 -9.48
N PHE A 26 0.20 9.81 -8.86
CA PHE A 26 1.44 10.54 -9.16
C PHE A 26 2.69 9.72 -8.82
N LEU A 27 2.73 9.13 -7.61
CA LEU A 27 3.84 8.27 -7.20
C LEU A 27 3.98 7.06 -8.11
N THR A 28 2.87 6.45 -8.51
CA THR A 28 2.86 5.34 -9.46
C THR A 28 3.51 5.78 -10.77
N PHE A 29 3.05 6.88 -11.36
CA PHE A 29 3.60 7.42 -12.61
C PHE A 29 5.11 7.68 -12.54
N VAL A 30 5.56 8.24 -11.42
CA VAL A 30 6.98 8.58 -11.21
C VAL A 30 7.84 7.32 -11.01
N ILE A 31 7.31 6.34 -10.28
CA ILE A 31 8.07 5.17 -9.84
C ILE A 31 8.09 4.05 -10.88
N THR A 32 6.98 3.80 -11.56
CA THR A 32 6.84 2.64 -12.42
C THR A 32 7.43 2.89 -13.81
N THR A 33 8.37 2.03 -14.21
CA THR A 33 8.82 1.94 -15.60
C THR A 33 7.93 1.03 -16.42
N VAL A 34 7.86 1.32 -17.72
CA VAL A 34 7.33 0.39 -18.72
C VAL A 34 8.22 -0.85 -18.84
N SER A 35 9.54 -0.70 -18.76
CA SER A 35 10.51 -1.80 -18.89
C SER A 35 10.31 -2.90 -17.82
N GLY A 36 10.32 -4.16 -18.25
CA GLY A 36 10.18 -5.32 -17.35
C GLY A 36 8.74 -5.67 -16.95
N THR A 37 7.74 -5.07 -17.58
CA THR A 37 6.31 -5.36 -17.33
C THR A 37 5.75 -6.34 -18.37
N ALA A 38 4.64 -7.00 -18.04
CA ALA A 38 4.01 -7.97 -18.95
C ALA A 38 3.60 -7.36 -20.30
N TRP A 39 2.99 -6.17 -20.28
CA TRP A 39 2.58 -5.46 -21.51
C TRP A 39 3.77 -4.98 -22.34
N PHE A 40 4.90 -4.65 -21.73
CA PHE A 40 6.12 -4.33 -22.47
C PHE A 40 6.68 -5.56 -23.20
N SER A 41 6.73 -6.71 -22.53
CA SER A 41 7.14 -7.98 -23.16
C SER A 41 6.24 -8.36 -24.33
N LEU A 42 4.91 -8.22 -24.16
CA LEU A 42 3.95 -8.46 -25.24
C LEU A 42 4.11 -7.48 -26.41
N ALA A 43 4.31 -6.19 -26.12
CA ALA A 43 4.52 -5.17 -27.14
C ALA A 43 5.79 -5.44 -27.97
N ASN A 44 6.87 -5.90 -27.31
CA ASN A 44 8.10 -6.30 -27.99
C ASN A 44 7.92 -7.58 -28.82
N LEU A 45 7.15 -8.56 -28.33
CA LEU A 45 6.84 -9.78 -29.08
C LEU A 45 6.08 -9.48 -30.38
N VAL A 46 5.17 -8.51 -30.34
CA VAL A 46 4.39 -8.05 -31.50
C VAL A 46 5.22 -7.12 -32.42
N GLY A 47 6.42 -6.73 -32.02
CA GLY A 47 7.32 -5.86 -32.80
C GLY A 47 6.94 -4.38 -32.78
N ILE A 48 6.09 -3.94 -31.83
CA ILE A 48 5.64 -2.55 -31.71
C ILE A 48 5.91 -2.04 -30.28
N PRO A 49 7.15 -1.63 -29.95
CA PRO A 49 7.54 -1.27 -28.58
C PRO A 49 6.72 -0.14 -27.94
N ILE A 50 6.24 0.81 -28.75
CA ILE A 50 5.42 1.95 -28.30
C ILE A 50 4.12 1.48 -27.62
N LEU A 51 3.56 0.33 -28.03
CA LEU A 51 2.35 -0.23 -27.41
C LEU A 51 2.54 -0.52 -25.93
N GLY A 52 3.75 -0.88 -25.50
CA GLY A 52 4.04 -1.11 -24.09
C GLY A 52 3.81 0.15 -23.25
N GLY A 53 4.27 1.30 -23.73
CA GLY A 53 4.08 2.58 -23.05
C GLY A 53 2.61 3.01 -23.02
N ILE A 54 1.90 2.85 -24.13
CA ILE A 54 0.46 3.17 -24.22
C ILE A 54 -0.35 2.31 -23.25
N LEU A 55 -0.10 1.00 -23.21
CA LEU A 55 -0.78 0.10 -22.29
C LEU A 55 -0.47 0.43 -20.83
N HIS A 56 0.79 0.76 -20.51
CA HIS A 56 1.20 1.18 -19.17
C HIS A 56 0.40 2.39 -18.67
N LEU A 57 0.34 3.45 -19.49
CA LEU A 57 -0.39 4.67 -19.15
C LEU A 57 -1.91 4.41 -19.11
N THR A 58 -2.42 3.53 -19.96
CA THR A 58 -3.84 3.16 -19.95
C THR A 58 -4.22 2.48 -18.65
N ILE A 59 -3.40 1.54 -18.15
CA ILE A 59 -3.63 0.88 -16.85
C ILE A 59 -3.64 1.92 -15.73
N LEU A 60 -2.68 2.86 -15.73
CA LEU A 60 -2.63 3.95 -14.74
C LEU A 60 -3.91 4.79 -14.76
N VAL A 61 -4.34 5.21 -15.95
CA VAL A 61 -5.52 6.05 -16.15
C VAL A 61 -6.79 5.33 -15.73
N ILE A 62 -6.96 4.04 -16.07
CA ILE A 62 -8.10 3.23 -15.61
C ILE A 62 -8.08 3.11 -14.09
N GLY A 63 -6.90 2.91 -13.48
CA GLY A 63 -6.72 2.87 -12.03
C GLY A 63 -7.17 4.17 -11.36
N ALA A 64 -6.76 5.32 -11.90
CA ALA A 64 -7.10 6.63 -11.37
C ALA A 64 -8.59 6.98 -11.57
N ILE A 65 -9.11 6.82 -12.79
CA ILE A 65 -10.52 7.13 -13.10
C ILE A 65 -11.47 6.20 -12.35
N GLY A 66 -11.18 4.90 -12.33
CA GLY A 66 -11.95 3.91 -11.57
C GLY A 66 -11.97 4.24 -10.07
N GLY A 67 -10.85 4.73 -9.54
CA GLY A 67 -10.76 5.15 -8.14
C GLY A 67 -11.58 6.40 -7.84
N ILE A 68 -11.47 7.43 -8.66
CA ILE A 68 -12.27 8.67 -8.53
C ILE A 68 -13.77 8.33 -8.61
N TYR A 69 -14.17 7.57 -9.63
CA TYR A 69 -15.56 7.16 -9.79
C TYR A 69 -16.04 6.33 -8.59
N GLY A 70 -15.25 5.34 -8.16
CA GLY A 70 -15.57 4.49 -7.02
C GLY A 70 -15.69 5.25 -5.69
N ILE A 71 -14.84 6.25 -5.45
CA ILE A 71 -14.90 7.12 -4.26
C ILE A 71 -16.20 7.92 -4.25
N PHE A 72 -16.52 8.63 -5.34
CA PHE A 72 -17.63 9.57 -5.35
C PHE A 72 -18.98 8.87 -5.49
N GLN A 73 -19.07 7.84 -6.33
CA GLN A 73 -20.28 7.03 -6.50
C GLN A 73 -20.44 5.94 -5.44
N ARG A 74 -19.43 5.76 -4.58
CA ARG A 74 -19.42 4.76 -3.51
C ARG A 74 -19.62 3.34 -4.07
N ASP A 75 -19.07 3.09 -5.26
CA ASP A 75 -19.18 1.81 -5.95
C ASP A 75 -17.97 0.93 -5.66
N GLN A 76 -18.22 -0.18 -4.96
CA GLN A 76 -17.22 -1.18 -4.62
C GLN A 76 -16.58 -1.81 -5.86
N ARG A 77 -17.32 -1.95 -6.98
CA ARG A 77 -16.80 -2.57 -8.20
C ARG A 77 -15.77 -1.68 -8.88
N ALA A 78 -16.06 -0.39 -8.99
CA ALA A 78 -15.13 0.60 -9.54
C ALA A 78 -13.87 0.76 -8.66
N LEU A 79 -14.03 0.74 -7.33
CA LEU A 79 -12.90 0.70 -6.39
C LEU A 79 -12.04 -0.56 -6.58
N LEU A 80 -12.65 -1.74 -6.76
CA LEU A 80 -11.91 -2.96 -7.04
C LEU A 80 -11.10 -2.86 -8.34
N ILE A 81 -11.68 -2.31 -9.41
CA ILE A 81 -10.96 -2.05 -10.68
C ILE A 81 -9.76 -1.16 -10.40
N SER A 82 -9.93 -0.08 -9.62
CA SER A 82 -8.84 0.81 -9.24
C SER A 82 -7.70 0.07 -8.52
N TYR A 83 -8.03 -0.77 -7.54
CA TYR A 83 -7.05 -1.52 -6.77
C TYR A 83 -6.27 -2.49 -7.65
N VAL A 84 -6.99 -3.25 -8.48
CA VAL A 84 -6.37 -4.24 -9.38
C VAL A 84 -5.43 -3.55 -10.36
N MET A 85 -5.82 -2.42 -10.93
CA MET A 85 -4.98 -1.68 -11.88
C MET A 85 -3.75 -1.06 -11.21
N LEU A 86 -3.91 -0.47 -10.02
CA LEU A 86 -2.79 0.12 -9.26
C LEU A 86 -1.82 -0.93 -8.73
N ILE A 87 -2.27 -2.15 -8.44
CA ILE A 87 -1.39 -3.27 -8.13
C ILE A 87 -0.73 -3.77 -9.41
N ALA A 88 -1.51 -4.04 -10.46
CA ALA A 88 -1.03 -4.62 -11.71
C ALA A 88 0.08 -3.79 -12.35
N ILE A 89 -0.04 -2.46 -12.35
CA ILE A 89 0.97 -1.56 -12.92
C ILE A 89 2.33 -1.65 -12.22
N THR A 90 2.37 -2.07 -10.96
CA THR A 90 3.61 -2.27 -10.20
C THR A 90 4.22 -3.65 -10.37
N LEU A 91 3.48 -4.60 -10.95
CA LEU A 91 3.99 -5.96 -11.17
C LEU A 91 5.07 -5.92 -12.26
N ARG A 92 6.28 -6.34 -11.89
CA ARG A 92 7.46 -6.37 -12.77
C ARG A 92 8.14 -7.72 -12.67
N PHE A 93 8.72 -8.19 -13.77
CA PHE A 93 9.48 -9.43 -13.81
C PHE A 93 10.76 -9.33 -12.97
N ALA A 94 11.02 -10.38 -12.20
CA ALA A 94 12.03 -10.46 -11.13
C ALA A 94 13.49 -10.13 -11.54
N GLY A 95 13.82 -10.19 -12.83
CA GLY A 95 15.17 -9.92 -13.35
C GLY A 95 15.39 -8.48 -13.84
N SER A 96 14.41 -7.60 -13.70
CA SER A 96 14.51 -6.24 -14.19
C SER A 96 15.11 -5.34 -13.11
N LYS A 97 16.28 -4.74 -13.38
CA LYS A 97 16.90 -3.74 -12.48
C LYS A 97 15.87 -2.66 -12.15
N VAL A 98 15.86 -2.15 -10.92
CA VAL A 98 14.98 -1.05 -10.50
C VAL A 98 15.40 0.25 -11.20
N GLU A 99 15.17 0.30 -12.49
CA GLU A 99 15.14 1.53 -13.27
C GLU A 99 13.80 2.19 -13.00
N PHE A 100 13.81 3.50 -12.79
CA PHE A 100 12.62 4.30 -12.56
C PHE A 100 12.17 4.99 -13.86
N GLY A 101 10.87 5.28 -13.96
CA GLY A 101 10.21 5.73 -15.20
C GLY A 101 10.71 7.06 -15.76
N LEU A 102 11.26 7.92 -14.89
CA LEU A 102 11.71 9.27 -15.24
C LEU A 102 13.17 9.47 -14.80
N ASN A 103 14.02 9.94 -15.72
CA ASN A 103 15.39 10.45 -15.43
C ASN A 103 15.42 11.66 -14.47
N LEU A 104 14.27 12.07 -13.93
CA LEU A 104 14.14 13.18 -13.00
C LEU A 104 14.33 12.77 -11.53
N LEU A 105 14.44 11.47 -11.26
CA LEU A 105 14.58 10.95 -9.90
C LEU A 105 16.04 10.93 -9.45
N PRO A 106 16.31 11.11 -8.15
CA PRO A 106 17.66 11.01 -7.63
C PRO A 106 18.24 9.62 -7.93
N GLU A 107 19.46 9.58 -8.47
CA GLU A 107 20.22 8.33 -8.64
C GLU A 107 20.59 7.69 -7.29
N ASN A 108 20.35 8.39 -6.17
CA ASN A 108 20.58 7.90 -4.83
C ASN A 108 19.60 6.75 -4.49
N GLU A 109 20.14 5.55 -4.30
CA GLU A 109 19.44 4.33 -3.89
C GLU A 109 18.52 4.54 -2.66
N ILE A 110 18.93 5.38 -1.72
CA ILE A 110 18.16 5.67 -0.51
C ILE A 110 16.87 6.42 -0.84
N ALA A 111 16.93 7.42 -1.74
CA ALA A 111 15.77 8.20 -2.15
C ALA A 111 14.77 7.34 -2.92
N GLN A 112 15.27 6.43 -3.76
CA GLN A 112 14.49 5.46 -4.50
C GLN A 112 13.71 4.50 -3.58
N LYS A 113 14.40 3.92 -2.58
CA LYS A 113 13.74 3.07 -1.56
C LYS A 113 12.73 3.84 -0.73
N PHE A 114 13.02 5.08 -0.38
CA PHE A 114 12.08 5.94 0.33
C PHE A 114 10.79 6.18 -0.46
N LEU A 115 10.89 6.43 -1.77
CA LEU A 115 9.72 6.56 -2.66
C LEU A 115 8.89 5.28 -2.73
N LEU A 116 9.52 4.10 -2.76
CA LEU A 116 8.82 2.81 -2.73
C LEU A 116 8.08 2.59 -1.39
N ILE A 117 8.69 2.97 -0.27
CA ILE A 117 8.03 2.94 1.05
C ILE A 117 6.83 3.88 1.05
N LEU A 118 6.99 5.09 0.52
CA LEU A 118 5.92 6.09 0.43
C LEU A 118 4.76 5.58 -0.44
N TYR A 119 5.06 4.95 -1.57
CA TYR A 119 4.06 4.30 -2.41
C TYR A 119 3.29 3.22 -1.64
N ALA A 120 3.97 2.31 -0.93
CA ALA A 120 3.33 1.26 -0.15
C ALA A 120 2.42 1.83 0.97
N LEU A 121 2.88 2.89 1.65
CA LEU A 121 2.10 3.61 2.65
C LEU A 121 0.80 4.18 2.07
N PHE A 122 0.90 4.90 0.95
CA PHE A 122 -0.29 5.51 0.32
C PHE A 122 -1.22 4.47 -0.31
N LEU A 123 -0.70 3.35 -0.82
CA LEU A 123 -1.51 2.27 -1.35
C LEU A 123 -2.38 1.63 -0.26
N VAL A 124 -1.79 1.33 0.91
CA VAL A 124 -2.53 0.79 2.04
C VAL A 124 -3.50 1.82 2.63
N MET A 125 -3.06 3.07 2.76
CA MET A 125 -3.94 4.16 3.19
C MET A 125 -5.14 4.35 2.25
N TYR A 126 -4.92 4.21 0.94
CA TYR A 126 -5.97 4.25 -0.06
C TYR A 126 -7.01 3.15 0.17
N PHE A 127 -6.59 1.89 0.37
CA PHE A 127 -7.50 0.77 0.63
C PHE A 127 -8.29 0.93 1.92
N GLU A 128 -7.66 1.41 2.99
CA GLU A 128 -8.32 1.62 4.27
C GLU A 128 -9.38 2.73 4.17
N LEU A 129 -9.01 3.89 3.63
CA LEU A 129 -9.92 5.04 3.51
C LEU A 129 -11.15 4.73 2.65
N THR A 130 -10.94 4.09 1.50
CA THR A 130 -12.00 3.70 0.57
C THR A 130 -12.90 2.58 1.12
N SER A 131 -12.34 1.62 1.86
CA SER A 131 -13.13 0.64 2.62
C SER A 131 -14.00 1.31 3.68
N GLY A 132 -13.51 2.39 4.30
CA GLY A 132 -14.30 3.24 5.18
C GLY A 132 -15.48 3.89 4.48
N ILE A 133 -15.28 4.46 3.29
CA ILE A 133 -16.37 5.09 2.52
C ILE A 133 -17.53 4.12 2.35
N ILE A 134 -17.26 2.88 1.93
CA ILE A 134 -18.30 1.87 1.73
C ILE A 134 -18.99 1.53 3.06
N ARG A 135 -18.21 1.27 4.12
CA ARG A 135 -18.74 0.88 5.43
C ARG A 135 -19.62 1.98 6.06
N PHE A 136 -19.15 3.23 6.04
CA PHE A 136 -19.91 4.36 6.59
C PHE A 136 -21.06 4.79 5.69
N SER A 137 -20.97 4.60 4.37
CA SER A 137 -22.10 4.88 3.47
C SER A 137 -23.26 3.91 3.67
N MET A 138 -22.99 2.63 3.94
CA MET A 138 -24.03 1.68 4.31
C MET A 138 -24.70 2.07 5.64
N LEU A 139 -23.91 2.52 6.61
CA LEU A 139 -24.40 3.00 7.90
C LEU A 139 -25.29 4.25 7.75
N ASP A 140 -24.84 5.25 6.98
CA ASP A 140 -25.57 6.50 6.72
C ASP A 140 -26.90 6.22 5.99
N THR A 141 -26.89 5.31 5.02
CA THR A 141 -28.11 4.90 4.31
C THR A 141 -29.10 4.22 5.26
N SER A 142 -28.63 3.30 6.12
CA SER A 142 -29.47 2.57 7.08
C SER A 142 -30.09 3.46 8.18
N ILE A 143 -29.36 4.48 8.63
CA ILE A 143 -29.88 5.49 9.57
C ILE A 143 -30.97 6.33 8.91
N ARG A 144 -30.77 6.74 7.65
CA ARG A 144 -31.73 7.58 6.91
C ARG A 144 -33.01 6.84 6.53
N THR A 145 -32.93 5.53 6.24
CA THR A 145 -34.09 4.68 5.95
C THR A 145 -34.84 4.23 7.21
N GLY A 146 -34.28 4.50 8.40
CA GLY A 146 -34.89 4.10 9.68
C GLY A 146 -34.79 2.59 9.95
N GLU A 147 -33.93 1.88 9.22
CA GLU A 147 -33.80 0.41 9.31
C GLU A 147 -33.02 -0.03 10.56
N VAL A 148 -32.05 0.76 11.03
CA VAL A 148 -31.25 0.40 12.23
C VAL A 148 -30.87 1.65 13.04
N TYR A 149 -31.23 1.65 14.33
CA TYR A 149 -30.68 2.58 15.32
C TYR A 149 -29.35 2.04 15.84
N VAL A 150 -28.24 2.66 15.44
CA VAL A 150 -26.91 2.25 15.90
C VAL A 150 -26.56 3.02 17.18
N MET A 151 -26.72 2.40 18.34
CA MET A 151 -26.17 2.94 19.59
C MET A 151 -24.63 2.91 19.52
N GLY A 152 -23.96 4.03 19.77
CA GLY A 152 -22.50 4.09 19.92
C GLY A 152 -21.66 4.37 18.66
N GLU A 153 -22.23 5.04 17.64
CA GLU A 153 -21.53 5.45 16.40
C GLU A 153 -20.16 6.09 16.65
N ASN A 154 -20.06 6.99 17.65
CA ASN A 154 -18.81 7.67 18.01
C ASN A 154 -17.68 6.70 18.40
N ARG A 155 -18.00 5.56 19.03
CA ARG A 155 -16.99 4.55 19.41
C ARG A 155 -16.46 3.83 18.18
N ILE A 156 -17.32 3.55 17.20
CA ILE A 156 -16.96 2.91 15.92
C ILE A 156 -16.11 3.88 15.09
N ILE A 157 -16.54 5.15 14.96
CA ILE A 157 -15.80 6.19 14.23
C ILE A 157 -14.42 6.41 14.84
N ARG A 158 -14.30 6.47 16.18
CA ARG A 158 -13.02 6.66 16.86
C ARG A 158 -12.06 5.48 16.67
N ARG A 159 -12.57 4.24 16.72
CA ARG A 159 -11.76 3.05 16.41
C ARG A 159 -11.27 3.08 14.96
N TYR A 160 -12.14 3.48 14.04
CA TYR A 160 -11.81 3.59 12.63
C TYR A 160 -10.75 4.68 12.34
N HIS A 161 -10.87 5.87 12.93
CA HIS A 161 -9.85 6.92 12.79
C HIS A 161 -8.47 6.46 13.28
N ARG A 162 -8.42 5.65 14.36
CA ARG A 162 -7.16 5.04 14.80
C ARG A 162 -6.62 4.03 13.78
N ALA A 163 -7.48 3.21 13.18
CA ALA A 163 -7.08 2.23 12.17
C ALA A 163 -6.49 2.89 10.90
N ILE A 164 -7.07 4.01 10.44
CA ILE A 164 -6.56 4.78 9.29
C ILE A 164 -5.09 5.21 9.50
N GLY A 165 -4.65 5.46 10.74
CA GLY A 165 -3.27 5.78 11.04
C GLY A 165 -2.38 4.56 11.27
N ILE A 166 -2.87 3.58 12.04
CA ILE A 166 -2.07 2.42 12.46
C ILE A 166 -1.78 1.48 11.29
N THR A 167 -2.77 1.16 10.46
CA THR A 167 -2.60 0.15 9.40
C THR A 167 -1.57 0.57 8.35
N PRO A 168 -1.60 1.81 7.81
CA PRO A 168 -0.54 2.26 6.91
C PRO A 168 0.82 2.27 7.60
N LEU A 169 0.91 2.74 8.86
CA LEU A 169 2.19 2.79 9.58
C LEU A 169 2.83 1.40 9.73
N VAL A 170 2.02 0.37 10.04
CA VAL A 170 2.48 -1.02 10.07
C VAL A 170 2.97 -1.46 8.69
N ALA A 171 2.22 -1.17 7.63
CA ALA A 171 2.62 -1.51 6.26
C ALA A 171 3.93 -0.83 5.83
N GLY A 172 4.11 0.46 6.16
CA GLY A 172 5.36 1.18 5.88
C GLY A 172 6.53 0.65 6.68
N SER A 173 6.31 0.23 7.94
CA SER A 173 7.33 -0.41 8.76
C SER A 173 7.77 -1.75 8.17
N VAL A 174 6.80 -2.55 7.71
CA VAL A 174 7.07 -3.82 7.00
C VAL A 174 7.83 -3.56 5.70
N ALA A 175 7.39 -2.60 4.88
CA ALA A 175 8.06 -2.23 3.63
C ALA A 175 9.49 -1.73 3.86
N LEU A 176 9.72 -0.96 4.94
CA LEU A 176 11.04 -0.50 5.32
C LEU A 176 11.96 -1.67 5.66
N LEU A 177 11.50 -2.63 6.47
CA LEU A 177 12.29 -3.81 6.83
C LEU A 177 12.61 -4.68 5.61
N THR A 178 11.66 -4.86 4.69
CA THR A 178 11.88 -5.68 3.48
C THR A 178 12.83 -5.00 2.49
N LEU A 179 12.68 -3.70 2.25
CA LEU A 179 13.48 -2.96 1.26
C LEU A 179 14.90 -2.63 1.74
N LEU A 180 15.13 -2.59 3.06
CA LEU A 180 16.44 -2.34 3.65
C LEU A 180 17.18 -3.62 4.04
N ILE A 181 16.72 -4.79 3.61
CA ILE A 181 17.36 -6.05 4.00
C ILE A 181 18.82 -6.16 3.54
N ASN A 182 19.13 -5.57 2.37
CA ASN A 182 20.48 -5.48 1.83
C ASN A 182 21.39 -4.50 2.61
N LEU A 183 20.84 -3.74 3.55
CA LEU A 183 21.60 -2.91 4.50
C LEU A 183 21.65 -3.57 5.88
N ILE A 184 20.53 -4.15 6.33
CA ILE A 184 20.39 -4.75 7.67
C ILE A 184 21.24 -6.03 7.81
N ILE A 185 21.11 -6.98 6.88
CA ILE A 185 21.82 -8.27 6.99
C ILE A 185 23.34 -8.06 6.92
N PRO A 186 23.87 -7.30 5.95
CA PRO A 186 25.31 -7.04 5.92
C PRO A 186 25.81 -6.25 7.13
N ALA A 187 25.01 -5.34 7.72
CA ALA A 187 25.40 -4.63 8.92
C ALA A 187 25.56 -5.58 10.13
N ILE A 188 24.71 -6.61 10.25
CA ILE A 188 24.83 -7.63 11.31
C ILE A 188 26.05 -8.52 11.06
N VAL A 189 26.23 -8.99 9.82
CA VAL A 189 27.36 -9.86 9.45
C VAL A 189 28.70 -9.12 9.58
N GLY A 190 28.73 -7.81 9.26
CA GLY A 190 29.92 -6.97 9.36
C GLY A 190 30.46 -6.78 10.78
N ILE A 191 29.67 -7.11 11.82
CA ILE A 191 30.18 -7.17 13.20
C ILE A 191 31.21 -8.29 13.36
N PHE A 192 31.11 -9.35 12.54
CA PHE A 192 31.92 -10.55 12.64
C PHE A 192 32.92 -10.71 11.48
N ASP A 193 32.51 -10.35 10.25
CA ASP A 193 33.33 -10.48 9.04
C ASP A 193 33.01 -9.39 8.01
N ASP A 194 33.94 -8.45 7.83
CA ASP A 194 33.84 -7.33 6.87
C ASP A 194 33.84 -7.81 5.40
N VAL A 195 34.55 -8.89 5.08
CA VAL A 195 34.66 -9.39 3.69
C VAL A 195 33.35 -10.04 3.28
N ALA A 196 32.77 -10.86 4.14
CA ALA A 196 31.46 -11.46 3.91
C ALA A 196 30.36 -10.39 3.82
N ALA A 197 30.39 -9.38 4.70
CA ALA A 197 29.42 -8.27 4.67
C ALA A 197 29.45 -7.49 3.35
N ASN A 198 30.63 -7.16 2.83
CA ASN A 198 30.73 -6.44 1.56
C ASN A 198 30.19 -7.26 0.38
N ARG A 199 30.47 -8.57 0.34
CA ARG A 199 29.89 -9.46 -0.68
C ARG A 199 28.36 -9.54 -0.62
N LEU A 200 27.79 -9.49 0.59
CA LEU A 200 26.34 -9.50 0.78
C LEU A 200 25.70 -8.16 0.37
N ARG A 201 26.37 -7.01 0.59
CA ARG A 201 25.91 -5.71 0.10
C ARG A 201 25.86 -5.65 -1.42
N GLU A 202 26.87 -6.21 -2.08
CA GLU A 202 26.98 -6.24 -3.54
C GLU A 202 26.15 -7.37 -4.16
N SER A 203 25.56 -8.26 -3.34
CA SER A 203 24.81 -9.40 -3.84
C SER A 203 23.52 -8.96 -4.54
N VAL A 204 23.42 -9.35 -5.81
CA VAL A 204 22.20 -9.22 -6.62
C VAL A 204 21.04 -9.99 -5.98
N GLU A 205 21.32 -11.06 -5.25
CA GLU A 205 20.27 -11.88 -4.62
C GLU A 205 19.55 -11.12 -3.51
N LEU A 206 20.27 -10.36 -2.68
CA LEU A 206 19.72 -9.54 -1.59
C LEU A 206 19.01 -8.27 -2.07
N THR A 207 19.32 -7.78 -3.26
CA THR A 207 18.65 -6.64 -3.90
C THR A 207 17.50 -7.05 -4.82
N SER A 208 17.44 -8.33 -5.20
CA SER A 208 16.40 -8.90 -6.06
C SER A 208 15.15 -9.34 -5.28
N VAL A 209 14.19 -9.92 -6.01
CA VAL A 209 12.97 -10.56 -5.46
C VAL A 209 13.29 -11.62 -4.41
N TYR A 210 14.47 -12.26 -4.46
CA TYR A 210 14.91 -13.17 -3.39
C TYR A 210 15.14 -12.44 -2.06
N GLY A 211 15.73 -11.24 -2.08
CA GLY A 211 15.83 -10.36 -0.91
C GLY A 211 14.45 -9.95 -0.37
N VAL A 212 13.48 -9.67 -1.26
CA VAL A 212 12.09 -9.37 -0.86
C VAL A 212 11.42 -10.59 -0.20
N ALA A 213 11.63 -11.79 -0.74
CA ALA A 213 11.13 -13.04 -0.16
C ALA A 213 11.76 -13.31 1.21
N LEU A 214 13.07 -13.08 1.34
CA LEU A 214 13.81 -13.21 2.60
C LEU A 214 13.33 -12.17 3.63
N GLY A 215 13.04 -10.95 3.21
CA GLY A 215 12.44 -9.92 4.06
C GLY A 215 11.03 -10.27 4.52
N THR A 216 10.24 -10.86 3.63
CA THR A 216 8.89 -11.34 3.95
C THR A 216 8.96 -12.50 4.96
N ALA A 217 9.91 -13.43 4.80
CA ALA A 217 10.16 -14.49 5.77
C ALA A 217 10.61 -13.94 7.14
N LEU A 218 11.45 -12.90 7.17
CA LEU A 218 11.85 -12.22 8.41
C LEU A 218 10.65 -11.59 9.11
N VAL A 219 9.79 -10.87 8.38
CA VAL A 219 8.56 -10.27 8.93
C VAL A 219 7.64 -11.35 9.48
N PHE A 220 7.40 -12.44 8.75
CA PHE A 220 6.61 -13.57 9.25
C PHE A 220 7.22 -14.20 10.51
N THR A 221 8.54 -14.27 10.60
CA THR A 221 9.24 -14.78 11.78
C THR A 221 9.04 -13.87 12.99
N VAL A 222 9.14 -12.54 12.82
CA VAL A 222 8.88 -11.56 13.88
C VAL A 222 7.43 -11.65 14.35
N VAL A 223 6.48 -11.73 13.42
CA VAL A 223 5.05 -11.88 13.75
C VAL A 223 4.81 -13.21 14.48
N ALA A 224 5.37 -14.32 14.00
CA ALA A 224 5.28 -15.62 14.65
C ALA A 224 5.85 -15.60 16.07
N ALA A 225 7.00 -14.96 16.28
CA ALA A 225 7.59 -14.77 17.61
C ALA A 225 6.66 -13.96 18.53
N ALA A 226 5.99 -12.92 18.01
CA ALA A 226 5.01 -12.15 18.77
C ALA A 226 3.80 -13.01 19.21
N PHE A 227 3.36 -13.96 18.37
CA PHE A 227 2.32 -14.93 18.73
C PHE A 227 2.81 -15.93 19.79
N VAL A 228 4.05 -16.42 19.68
CA VAL A 228 4.65 -17.33 20.68
C VAL A 228 4.67 -16.70 22.07
N VAL A 229 4.96 -15.40 22.17
CA VAL A 229 4.98 -14.69 23.47
C VAL A 229 3.58 -14.23 23.94
N ASN A 230 2.50 -14.66 23.27
CA ASN A 230 1.11 -14.27 23.55
C ASN A 230 0.92 -12.74 23.60
N LEU A 231 1.69 -11.98 22.82
CA LEU A 231 1.61 -10.52 22.77
C LEU A 231 0.19 -10.01 22.43
N PRO A 232 -0.53 -10.59 21.44
CA PRO A 232 -1.87 -10.11 21.09
C PRO A 232 -2.86 -10.20 22.25
N LEU A 233 -2.82 -11.31 23.00
CA LEU A 233 -3.68 -11.54 24.16
C LEU A 233 -3.39 -10.53 25.27
N ARG A 234 -2.10 -10.22 25.52
CA ARG A 234 -1.70 -9.22 26.53
C ARG A 234 -2.18 -7.82 26.15
N ILE A 235 -2.06 -7.44 24.87
CA ILE A 235 -2.56 -6.16 24.37
C ILE A 235 -4.09 -6.09 24.51
N GLN A 236 -4.80 -7.16 24.18
CA GLN A 236 -6.25 -7.22 24.34
C GLN A 236 -6.66 -7.05 25.82
N GLN A 237 -6.02 -7.77 26.73
CA GLN A 237 -6.27 -7.66 28.17
C GLN A 237 -5.97 -6.25 28.73
N MET A 238 -4.95 -5.57 28.20
CA MET A 238 -4.64 -4.18 28.57
C MET A 238 -5.75 -3.23 28.08
N GLN A 239 -6.23 -3.39 26.85
CA GLN A 239 -7.31 -2.56 26.29
C GLN A 239 -8.66 -2.80 26.98
N GLU A 240 -8.92 -4.01 27.47
CA GLU A 240 -10.11 -4.35 28.25
C GLU A 240 -10.04 -3.82 29.69
N ARG A 241 -8.85 -3.63 30.27
CA ARG A 241 -8.67 -3.00 31.58
C ARG A 241 -8.84 -1.47 31.57
N GLU A 242 -8.62 -0.83 30.43
CA GLU A 242 -8.72 0.63 30.27
C GLU A 242 -10.11 1.13 29.82
N ASN A 243 -11.06 0.23 29.51
CA ASN A 243 -12.46 0.55 29.17
C ASN A 243 -13.43 0.16 30.27
#